data_AF-A0A2I0R5D4-F1
#
_entry.id   AF-A0A2I0R5D4-F1
#
_cell.length_a   1.000
_cell.length_b   1.000
_cell.length_c   1.000
_cell.angle_alpha   90.00
_cell.angle_beta   90.00
_cell.angle_gamma   90.00
#
_symmetry.space_group_name_H-M   'P 1'
#
loop_
_entity.id
_entity.type
_entity.pdbx_description
1 polymer ?
#
loop_
_entity_poly.entity_id
_entity_poly.type
_entity_poly.pdbx_seq_one_letter_code
_entity_poly.pdbx_strand_id
1 'polypeptide(L)'
;MQNLKLLLFSIILMSLQFKAQAQYAQFKQQDSEHIKEILEAWDHKAGPYLYESMNAIVMESQQPERPAGLFKTPYQLLSGMHLDRKKRLKRIASTELENEKAAKRGERDAYYWQEWIDYLETSNCGVDKGSSTGEPHMLTFDGERYDFQNAGDYLLSKSKDETFEIQTQLFRRAANSPWSLNSGVVAHVNGDIIEFRGTKTPLDGEVYINGELIHDRDATINLDNGGTLRLNKTPKKQANRHIKGDRYVVNWPTGEKMRIAIIRNFSFGRNKGEENNYRNVLYQVYVEVPSCRNDYFGLLGNNDGEKNDLVVDDTTDINNDRSVYSEDELFGEARKSPDVLERKAKSCEYLAYTFGDVFELDSLTSLFAMKMTDIPDEIRYPSRCVTLADASDQQIAEARQRSREAGIQNDDIYNTVFDFAYAGIDPEDQVDEGSNDRSANRTNGNANDNNTTPANNRTSDRKADSGNDKSDRNSQVQKPRKPRVVTQPQPRHTTRRKKPQTQQRPNTRTKPGTRSKPGTRSKPGTRSAPDPR
;
A
#
# COMPACT_ATOMS: atom_id res chain seq x y z
N MET A 1 -7.61 -44.36 35.57
CA MET A 1 -6.19 -43.97 35.45
C MET A 1 -5.61 -44.07 34.03
N GLN A 2 -6.42 -44.28 32.97
CA GLN A 2 -5.95 -44.25 31.57
C GLN A 2 -6.20 -42.90 30.86
N ASN A 3 -7.10 -42.05 31.36
CA ASN A 3 -7.43 -40.78 30.70
C ASN A 3 -6.55 -39.58 31.11
N LEU A 4 -5.64 -39.75 32.08
CA LEU A 4 -4.75 -38.66 32.53
C LEU A 4 -3.39 -38.66 31.79
N LYS A 5 -3.01 -39.77 31.14
CA LYS A 5 -1.76 -39.86 30.37
C LYS A 5 -1.86 -39.31 28.94
N LEU A 6 -3.07 -39.21 28.38
CA LEU A 6 -3.28 -38.66 27.03
C LEU A 6 -3.25 -37.12 27.01
N LEU A 7 -3.59 -36.47 28.13
CA LEU A 7 -3.61 -35.01 28.23
C LEU A 7 -2.19 -34.43 28.36
N LEU A 8 -1.28 -35.12 29.06
CA LEU A 8 0.12 -34.68 29.17
C LEU A 8 0.92 -34.84 27.87
N PHE A 9 0.59 -35.84 27.03
CA PHE A 9 1.28 -36.03 25.76
C PHE A 9 0.86 -35.01 24.68
N SER A 10 -0.36 -34.47 24.79
CA SER A 10 -0.86 -33.42 23.88
C SER A 10 -0.31 -32.03 24.21
N ILE A 11 -0.04 -31.75 25.49
CA ILE A 11 0.54 -30.46 25.91
C ILE A 11 2.03 -30.38 25.56
N ILE A 12 2.75 -31.51 25.58
CA ILE A 12 4.17 -31.55 25.21
C ILE A 12 4.36 -31.41 23.69
N LEU A 13 3.49 -32.01 22.85
CA LEU A 13 3.56 -31.79 21.40
C LEU A 13 3.17 -30.39 20.95
N MET A 14 2.26 -29.71 21.66
CA MET A 14 1.86 -28.33 21.33
C MET A 14 2.91 -27.29 21.74
N SER A 15 3.77 -27.61 22.71
CA SER A 15 4.93 -26.78 23.11
C SER A 15 6.16 -26.92 22.20
N LEU A 16 6.16 -27.86 21.26
CA LEU A 16 7.28 -28.15 20.36
C LEU A 16 7.08 -27.68 18.90
N GLN A 17 6.01 -26.94 18.60
CA GLN A 17 5.68 -26.51 17.23
C GLN A 17 5.63 -24.97 17.02
N PHE A 18 5.94 -24.15 18.03
CA PHE A 18 6.06 -22.68 17.85
C PHE A 18 7.34 -22.09 18.47
N LYS A 19 8.43 -22.87 18.46
CA LYS A 19 9.79 -22.31 18.46
C LYS A 19 10.53 -22.87 17.27
N ALA A 20 11.09 -21.97 16.49
CA ALA A 20 11.91 -22.18 15.29
C ALA A 20 11.16 -22.28 13.96
N GLN A 21 10.65 -21.13 13.49
CA GLN A 21 11.20 -20.60 12.24
C GLN A 21 12.31 -19.62 12.62
N ALA A 22 13.44 -20.19 13.07
CA ALA A 22 14.69 -19.47 12.91
C ALA A 22 14.97 -19.54 11.41
N GLN A 23 14.47 -18.54 10.67
CA GLN A 23 15.09 -18.16 9.41
C GLN A 23 16.58 -18.15 9.71
N TYR A 24 17.37 -18.94 8.99
CA TYR A 24 18.81 -19.01 9.23
C TYR A 24 19.36 -17.59 9.09
N ALA A 25 19.55 -16.88 10.20
CA ALA A 25 20.07 -15.52 10.16
C ALA A 25 21.39 -15.57 9.40
N GLN A 26 21.47 -14.85 8.28
CA GLN A 26 22.64 -14.90 7.38
C GLN A 26 23.92 -14.47 8.11
N PHE A 27 23.73 -13.66 9.16
CA PHE A 27 24.72 -13.17 10.09
C PHE A 27 24.19 -13.29 11.53
N LYS A 28 25.06 -13.02 12.50
CA LYS A 28 24.66 -12.94 13.91
C LYS A 28 24.53 -11.46 14.27
N GLN A 29 23.55 -11.13 15.12
CA GLN A 29 23.45 -9.80 15.71
C GLN A 29 24.79 -9.44 16.37
N GLN A 30 25.17 -8.17 16.23
CA GLN A 30 26.31 -7.57 16.92
C GLN A 30 25.86 -6.31 17.64
N ASP A 31 26.63 -5.90 18.63
CA ASP A 31 26.34 -4.73 19.45
C ASP A 31 27.45 -3.69 19.35
N SER A 32 27.10 -2.42 19.50
CA SER A 32 28.05 -1.32 19.62
C SER A 32 27.59 -0.35 20.72
N GLU A 33 28.27 -0.40 21.86
CA GLU A 33 28.02 0.51 22.99
C GLU A 33 28.11 1.98 22.55
N HIS A 34 29.03 2.32 21.65
CA HIS A 34 29.17 3.69 21.16
C HIS A 34 27.94 4.15 20.36
N ILE A 35 27.34 3.28 19.54
CA ILE A 35 26.10 3.61 18.82
C ILE A 35 24.96 3.79 19.82
N LYS A 36 24.84 2.89 20.79
CA LYS A 36 23.84 2.96 21.85
C LYS A 36 23.94 4.27 22.64
N GLU A 37 25.14 4.64 23.09
CA GLU A 37 25.40 5.91 23.79
C GLU A 37 24.98 7.14 22.96
N ILE A 38 25.21 7.12 21.64
CA ILE A 38 24.81 8.23 20.75
C ILE A 38 23.29 8.37 20.67
N LEU A 39 22.57 7.24 20.60
CA LEU A 39 21.11 7.23 20.52
C LEU A 39 20.48 7.61 21.87
N GLU A 40 21.02 7.11 22.98
CA GLU A 40 20.61 7.50 24.34
C GLU A 40 20.84 9.00 24.60
N ALA A 41 21.99 9.54 24.17
CA ALA A 41 22.28 10.96 24.28
C ALA A 41 21.42 11.83 23.34
N TRP A 42 20.87 11.25 22.27
CA TRP A 42 19.93 11.95 21.39
C TRP A 42 18.55 12.10 22.03
N ASP A 43 18.03 11.00 22.59
CA ASP A 43 16.77 10.98 23.32
C ASP A 43 16.81 9.88 24.38
N HIS A 44 16.72 10.28 25.65
CA HIS A 44 16.81 9.36 26.79
C HIS A 44 15.73 8.26 26.82
N LYS A 45 14.60 8.46 26.11
CA LYS A 45 13.46 7.53 26.09
C LYS A 45 13.37 6.79 24.76
N ALA A 46 13.44 7.52 23.65
CA ALA A 46 13.33 6.94 22.31
C ALA A 46 14.64 6.35 21.81
N GLY A 47 15.80 6.81 22.31
CA GLY A 47 17.13 6.33 21.95
C GLY A 47 17.38 4.85 22.21
N PRO A 48 17.20 4.35 23.46
CA PRO A 48 17.34 2.93 23.76
C PRO A 48 16.40 2.06 22.92
N TYR A 49 15.13 2.48 22.80
CA TYR A 49 14.14 1.79 21.98
C TYR A 49 14.57 1.72 20.51
N LEU A 50 15.05 2.84 19.95
CA LEU A 50 15.47 2.90 18.55
C LEU A 50 16.67 1.98 18.30
N TYR A 51 17.65 1.94 19.19
CA TYR A 51 18.80 1.03 19.06
C TYR A 51 18.35 -0.43 18.97
N GLU A 52 17.58 -0.90 19.95
CA GLU A 52 17.10 -2.28 20.00
C GLU A 52 16.16 -2.59 18.82
N SER A 53 15.36 -1.61 18.40
CA SER A 53 14.44 -1.77 17.28
C SER A 53 15.14 -1.87 15.94
N MET A 54 16.21 -1.09 15.72
CA MET A 54 17.07 -1.22 14.54
C MET A 54 17.68 -2.62 14.46
N ASN A 55 18.19 -3.13 15.59
CA ASN A 55 18.74 -4.48 15.68
C ASN A 55 17.65 -5.52 15.35
N ALA A 56 16.45 -5.35 15.89
CA ALA A 56 15.35 -6.27 15.66
C ALA A 56 14.87 -6.28 14.19
N ILE A 57 14.86 -5.12 13.51
CA ILE A 57 14.55 -5.02 12.06
C ILE A 57 15.60 -5.76 11.24
N VAL A 58 16.89 -5.48 11.48
CA VAL A 58 18.02 -6.12 10.76
C VAL A 58 18.05 -7.64 10.96
N MET A 59 17.61 -8.11 12.13
CA MET A 59 17.58 -9.52 12.48
C MET A 59 16.24 -10.20 12.15
N GLU A 60 15.29 -9.48 11.55
CA GLU A 60 13.90 -9.97 11.29
C GLU A 60 13.30 -10.65 12.52
N SER A 61 13.39 -9.96 13.67
CA SER A 61 13.03 -10.51 14.97
C SER A 61 12.01 -9.65 15.70
N GLN A 62 11.47 -10.19 16.80
CA GLN A 62 10.47 -9.51 17.61
C GLN A 62 10.97 -8.13 18.04
N GLN A 63 10.15 -7.11 17.79
CA GLN A 63 10.47 -5.75 18.19
C GLN A 63 10.49 -5.59 19.72
N PRO A 64 11.34 -4.69 20.25
CA PRO A 64 11.35 -4.37 21.67
C PRO A 64 10.05 -3.67 22.08
N GLU A 65 9.72 -3.73 23.37
CA GLU A 65 8.58 -3.00 23.92
C GLU A 65 8.72 -1.50 23.66
N ARG A 66 7.67 -0.90 23.08
CA ARG A 66 7.67 0.53 22.77
C ARG A 66 7.41 1.36 24.03
N PRO A 67 8.24 2.36 24.34
CA PRO A 67 8.02 3.25 25.49
C PRO A 67 6.63 3.91 25.46
N ALA A 68 5.96 3.97 26.62
CA ALA A 68 4.62 4.54 26.73
C ALA A 68 4.52 5.97 26.16
N GLY A 69 3.52 6.25 25.32
CA GLY A 69 3.32 7.57 24.71
C GLY A 69 4.28 7.89 23.55
N LEU A 70 5.15 6.96 23.15
CA LEU A 70 5.88 7.04 21.89
C LEU A 70 5.00 6.46 20.78
N PHE A 71 4.66 7.27 19.77
CA PHE A 71 3.80 6.89 18.64
C PHE A 71 4.49 7.03 17.28
N LYS A 72 5.82 7.12 17.29
CA LYS A 72 6.63 7.15 16.07
C LYS A 72 7.21 5.76 15.82
N THR A 73 7.21 5.35 14.56
CA THR A 73 7.94 4.14 14.14
C THR A 73 9.46 4.37 14.25
N PRO A 74 10.26 3.29 14.28
CA PRO A 74 11.72 3.38 14.25
C PRO A 74 12.22 4.19 13.05
N TYR A 75 11.66 3.96 11.86
CA TYR A 75 11.94 4.78 10.68
C TYR A 75 11.61 6.26 10.90
N GLN A 76 10.43 6.59 11.44
CA GLN A 76 10.07 7.99 11.69
C GLN A 76 10.99 8.67 12.72
N LEU A 77 11.53 7.93 13.69
CA LEU A 77 12.54 8.42 14.63
C LEU A 77 13.87 8.70 13.92
N LEU A 78 14.33 7.80 13.06
CA LEU A 78 15.55 7.99 12.25
C LEU A 78 15.41 9.14 11.25
N SER A 79 14.29 9.21 10.54
CA SER A 79 14.00 10.27 9.57
C SER A 79 13.89 11.64 10.22
N GLY A 80 13.41 11.71 11.48
CA GLY A 80 13.41 12.92 12.29
C GLY A 80 14.77 13.32 12.87
N MET A 81 15.80 12.49 12.76
CA MET A 81 17.13 12.73 13.31
C MET A 81 17.96 13.64 12.38
N HIS A 82 18.72 14.58 12.96
CA HIS A 82 19.60 15.45 12.18
C HIS A 82 20.64 14.66 11.37
N LEU A 83 20.89 15.08 10.13
CA LEU A 83 21.79 14.40 9.19
C LEU A 83 23.20 14.18 9.76
N ASP A 84 23.74 15.13 10.51
CA ASP A 84 25.09 14.98 11.09
C ASP A 84 25.17 13.84 12.12
N ARG A 85 24.08 13.61 12.88
CA ARG A 85 24.02 12.48 13.80
C ARG A 85 23.91 11.17 13.04
N LYS A 86 23.07 11.10 11.99
CA LYS A 86 23.01 9.94 11.09
C LYS A 86 24.36 9.64 10.44
N LYS A 87 25.09 10.66 9.97
CA LYS A 87 26.47 10.50 9.44
C LYS A 87 27.45 9.98 10.50
N ARG A 88 27.33 10.42 11.75
CA ARG A 88 28.15 9.90 12.86
C ARG A 88 27.85 8.42 13.12
N LEU A 89 26.56 8.05 13.18
CA LEU A 89 26.12 6.66 13.33
C LEU A 89 26.68 5.79 12.20
N LYS A 90 26.49 6.20 10.94
CA LYS A 90 27.02 5.49 9.77
C LYS A 90 28.52 5.26 9.84
N ARG A 91 29.30 6.27 10.26
CA ARG A 91 30.78 6.16 10.36
C ARG A 91 31.20 5.10 11.38
N ILE A 92 30.51 5.03 12.52
CA ILE A 92 30.80 4.04 13.56
C ILE A 92 30.40 2.66 13.07
N ALA A 93 29.17 2.51 12.56
CA ALA A 93 28.70 1.25 11.99
C ALA A 93 29.61 0.75 10.84
N SER A 94 30.15 1.66 10.01
CA SER A 94 31.11 1.30 8.95
C SER A 94 32.43 0.76 9.54
N THR A 95 32.86 1.28 10.68
CA THR A 95 34.05 0.75 11.38
C THR A 95 33.76 -0.64 11.94
N GLU A 96 32.57 -0.84 12.52
CA GLU A 96 32.15 -2.16 13.02
C GLU A 96 31.98 -3.19 11.88
N LEU A 97 31.51 -2.76 10.71
CA LEU A 97 31.46 -3.60 9.51
C LEU A 97 32.84 -4.09 9.09
N GLU A 98 33.85 -3.22 9.09
CA GLU A 98 35.22 -3.62 8.76
C GLU A 98 35.80 -4.57 9.82
N ASN A 99 35.48 -4.36 11.10
CA ASN A 99 35.82 -5.31 12.17
C ASN A 99 35.13 -6.67 11.96
N GLU A 100 33.84 -6.68 11.61
CA GLU A 100 33.07 -7.89 11.34
C GLU A 100 33.66 -8.69 10.16
N LYS A 101 34.01 -8.01 9.06
CA LYS A 101 34.67 -8.61 7.90
C LYS A 101 36.04 -9.18 8.27
N ALA A 102 36.84 -8.46 9.06
CA ALA A 102 38.17 -8.90 9.47
C ALA A 102 38.15 -10.08 10.45
N ALA A 103 37.15 -10.15 11.32
CA ALA A 103 37.03 -11.19 12.35
C ALA A 103 36.69 -12.58 11.80
N LYS A 104 36.21 -12.68 10.55
CA LYS A 104 35.77 -13.95 9.97
C LYS A 104 36.60 -14.35 8.75
N ARG A 105 37.05 -15.61 8.74
CA ARG A 105 37.71 -16.23 7.59
C ARG A 105 36.65 -16.70 6.59
N GLY A 106 36.72 -16.21 5.35
CA GLY A 106 35.87 -16.60 4.23
C GLY A 106 34.89 -15.52 3.79
N GLU A 107 34.64 -15.41 2.49
CA GLU A 107 33.63 -14.49 1.93
C GLU A 107 32.23 -14.93 2.37
N ARG A 108 31.40 -13.97 2.78
CA ARG A 108 29.99 -14.15 3.08
C ARG A 108 29.16 -13.29 2.13
N ASP A 109 27.95 -13.74 1.88
CA ASP A 109 26.99 -13.01 1.06
C ASP A 109 26.36 -11.82 1.81
N ALA A 110 26.37 -11.82 3.16
CA ALA A 110 25.78 -10.74 3.98
C ALA A 110 26.51 -10.53 5.31
N TYR A 111 26.39 -9.32 5.85
CA TYR A 111 27.00 -8.85 7.10
C TYR A 111 26.00 -8.04 7.93
N TYR A 112 26.01 -8.20 9.26
CA TYR A 112 25.05 -7.53 10.14
C TYR A 112 25.15 -6.01 10.02
N TRP A 113 26.36 -5.45 10.08
CA TRP A 113 26.54 -4.01 10.02
C TRP A 113 26.28 -3.43 8.64
N GLN A 114 26.32 -4.24 7.58
CA GLN A 114 25.94 -3.78 6.24
C GLN A 114 24.44 -3.53 6.21
N GLU A 115 23.62 -4.51 6.61
CA GLU A 115 22.15 -4.36 6.69
C GLU A 115 21.74 -3.25 7.67
N TRP A 116 22.44 -3.11 8.79
CA TRP A 116 22.20 -2.02 9.75
C TRP A 116 22.47 -0.64 9.13
N ILE A 117 23.56 -0.51 8.36
CA ILE A 117 23.86 0.72 7.61
C ILE A 117 22.77 0.94 6.56
N ASP A 118 22.40 -0.08 5.78
CA ASP A 118 21.42 0.04 4.71
C ASP A 118 20.07 0.53 5.26
N TYR A 119 19.61 -0.02 6.38
CA TYR A 119 18.41 0.47 7.07
C TYR A 119 18.54 1.92 7.59
N LEU A 120 19.71 2.31 8.13
CA LEU A 120 19.95 3.71 8.48
C LEU A 120 19.86 4.62 7.24
N GLU A 121 20.37 4.16 6.10
CA GLU A 121 20.40 4.94 4.86
C GLU A 121 19.04 5.10 4.21
N THR A 122 18.13 4.13 4.35
CA THR A 122 16.75 4.27 3.84
C THR A 122 16.02 5.48 4.44
N SER A 123 16.38 5.89 5.68
CA SER A 123 15.85 7.09 6.34
C SER A 123 16.31 8.42 5.73
N ASN A 124 17.20 8.39 4.74
CA ASN A 124 17.66 9.56 3.99
C ASN A 124 17.01 9.67 2.60
N CYS A 125 16.24 8.66 2.20
CA CYS A 125 15.68 8.60 0.85
C CYS A 125 14.52 9.57 0.69
N GLY A 126 14.23 9.93 -0.56
CA GLY A 126 12.95 10.52 -0.91
C GLY A 126 11.84 9.49 -0.73
N VAL A 127 10.63 9.88 -1.14
CA VAL A 127 9.50 8.96 -1.22
C VAL A 127 8.95 8.97 -2.62
N ASP A 128 8.73 7.79 -3.17
CA ASP A 128 7.98 7.60 -4.40
C ASP A 128 6.54 7.23 -4.03
N LYS A 129 5.59 7.60 -4.90
CA LYS A 129 4.17 7.57 -4.60
C LYS A 129 3.43 6.74 -5.64
N GLY A 130 2.66 5.78 -5.17
CA GLY A 130 1.71 5.01 -5.97
C GLY A 130 0.30 5.12 -5.41
N SER A 131 -0.71 4.77 -6.20
CA SER A 131 -2.10 4.81 -5.73
C SER A 131 -3.04 3.89 -6.49
N SER A 132 -4.11 3.46 -5.82
CA SER A 132 -5.28 2.80 -6.40
C SER A 132 -6.52 3.60 -5.98
N THR A 133 -7.16 4.25 -6.94
CA THR A 133 -8.19 5.28 -6.68
C THR A 133 -9.42 5.11 -7.58
N GLY A 134 -10.60 5.53 -7.14
CA GLY A 134 -11.82 5.53 -7.98
C GLY A 134 -12.22 4.13 -8.49
N GLU A 135 -12.62 4.04 -9.76
CA GLU A 135 -12.81 2.76 -10.46
C GLU A 135 -11.48 2.21 -11.01
N PRO A 136 -10.80 1.32 -10.28
CA PRO A 136 -9.42 1.53 -9.87
C PRO A 136 -8.50 2.12 -10.95
N HIS A 137 -8.32 3.44 -10.88
CA HIS A 137 -7.23 4.17 -11.51
C HIS A 137 -5.94 3.95 -10.72
N MET A 138 -4.97 3.35 -11.39
CA MET A 138 -3.67 3.03 -10.85
C MET A 138 -2.64 4.10 -11.25
N LEU A 139 -1.77 4.43 -10.32
CA LEU A 139 -0.53 5.17 -10.52
C LEU A 139 0.58 4.31 -9.93
N THR A 140 1.48 3.82 -10.76
CA THR A 140 2.65 3.06 -10.31
C THR A 140 3.66 3.99 -9.65
N PHE A 141 4.63 3.43 -8.93
CA PHE A 141 5.65 4.24 -8.26
C PHE A 141 6.53 5.01 -9.25
N ASP A 142 6.76 4.47 -10.46
CA ASP A 142 7.55 5.11 -11.52
C ASP A 142 6.69 5.97 -12.47
N GLY A 143 5.42 6.17 -12.12
CA GLY A 143 4.56 7.18 -12.74
C GLY A 143 3.81 6.71 -13.99
N GLU A 144 3.68 5.41 -14.21
CA GLU A 144 2.77 4.86 -15.22
C GLU A 144 1.32 4.88 -14.72
N ARG A 145 0.38 5.17 -15.61
CA ARG A 145 -1.05 5.32 -15.27
C ARG A 145 -1.89 4.34 -16.06
N TYR A 146 -2.80 3.62 -15.40
CA TYR A 146 -3.69 2.68 -16.09
C TYR A 146 -4.98 2.45 -15.30
N ASP A 147 -5.99 1.85 -15.95
CA ASP A 147 -7.27 1.52 -15.33
C ASP A 147 -7.35 -0.01 -15.11
N PHE A 148 -7.55 -0.46 -13.87
CA PHE A 148 -7.60 -1.88 -13.52
C PHE A 148 -9.03 -2.31 -13.18
N GLN A 149 -9.74 -2.84 -14.18
CA GLN A 149 -11.20 -3.08 -14.10
C GLN A 149 -11.59 -4.46 -13.56
N ASN A 150 -10.63 -5.28 -13.11
CA ASN A 150 -10.85 -6.62 -12.57
C ASN A 150 -11.51 -6.60 -11.18
N ALA A 151 -12.17 -7.70 -10.80
CA ALA A 151 -12.69 -7.95 -9.47
C ALA A 151 -12.03 -9.20 -8.86
N GLY A 152 -11.84 -9.23 -7.55
CA GLY A 152 -11.10 -10.28 -6.85
C GLY A 152 -10.14 -9.73 -5.80
N ASP A 153 -9.33 -10.62 -5.23
CA ASP A 153 -8.21 -10.27 -4.34
C ASP A 153 -6.94 -10.12 -5.18
N TYR A 154 -6.26 -8.98 -5.08
CA TYR A 154 -5.03 -8.69 -5.84
C TYR A 154 -3.92 -8.14 -4.96
N LEU A 155 -2.68 -8.48 -5.31
CA LEU A 155 -1.48 -7.92 -4.72
C LEU A 155 -1.28 -6.48 -5.21
N LEU A 156 -1.50 -5.49 -4.35
CA LEU A 156 -1.28 -4.10 -4.71
C LEU A 156 0.21 -3.78 -4.75
N SER A 157 0.94 -4.13 -3.69
CA SER A 157 2.40 -4.01 -3.64
C SER A 157 3.00 -4.87 -2.52
N LYS A 158 4.21 -5.38 -2.72
CA LYS A 158 4.96 -6.21 -1.77
C LYS A 158 6.46 -6.02 -1.93
N SER A 159 7.21 -6.06 -0.83
CA SER A 159 8.68 -6.09 -0.84
C SER A 159 9.23 -7.52 -0.94
N LYS A 160 10.41 -7.69 -1.53
CA LYS A 160 11.07 -9.02 -1.65
C LYS A 160 11.47 -9.61 -0.30
N ASP A 161 11.73 -8.77 0.69
CA ASP A 161 12.02 -9.17 2.07
C ASP A 161 10.76 -9.53 2.89
N GLU A 162 9.56 -9.42 2.29
CA GLU A 162 8.27 -9.74 2.88
C GLU A 162 7.87 -8.90 4.13
N THR A 163 8.65 -7.87 4.47
CA THR A 163 8.34 -6.95 5.59
C THR A 163 7.19 -5.98 5.27
N PHE A 164 6.89 -5.79 3.99
CA PHE A 164 5.85 -4.93 3.47
C PHE A 164 4.96 -5.67 2.47
N GLU A 165 3.64 -5.65 2.69
CA GLU A 165 2.65 -6.11 1.72
C GLU A 165 1.34 -5.33 1.87
N ILE A 166 0.72 -4.99 0.74
CA ILE A 166 -0.63 -4.45 0.66
C ILE A 166 -1.41 -5.26 -0.39
N GLN A 167 -2.60 -5.71 -0.01
CA GLN A 167 -3.56 -6.37 -0.89
C GLN A 167 -4.82 -5.51 -1.00
N THR A 168 -5.44 -5.52 -2.18
CA THR A 168 -6.72 -4.85 -2.46
C THR A 168 -7.76 -5.88 -2.83
N GLN A 169 -9.00 -5.65 -2.39
CA GLN A 169 -10.15 -6.48 -2.71
C GLN A 169 -11.15 -5.65 -3.52
N LEU A 170 -11.27 -6.01 -4.80
CA LEU A 170 -12.01 -5.28 -5.81
C LEU A 170 -13.35 -5.94 -6.09
N PHE A 171 -14.44 -5.19 -6.00
CA PHE A 171 -15.81 -5.71 -6.15
C PHE A 171 -16.57 -5.06 -7.29
N ARG A 172 -17.42 -5.85 -7.94
CA ARG A 172 -18.42 -5.33 -8.89
C ARG A 172 -19.69 -4.90 -8.17
N ARG A 173 -20.25 -3.76 -8.58
CA ARG A 173 -21.54 -3.28 -8.06
C ARG A 173 -22.71 -4.20 -8.44
N ALA A 174 -22.64 -4.78 -9.62
CA ALA A 174 -23.56 -5.78 -10.14
C ALA A 174 -22.74 -6.78 -10.97
N ALA A 175 -23.22 -8.01 -11.14
CA ALA A 175 -22.48 -9.04 -11.88
C ALA A 175 -22.10 -8.60 -13.31
N ASN A 176 -22.94 -7.77 -13.95
CA ASN A 176 -22.71 -7.23 -15.29
C ASN A 176 -22.04 -5.84 -15.31
N SER A 177 -21.52 -5.36 -14.17
CA SER A 177 -20.79 -4.09 -14.13
C SER A 177 -19.44 -4.25 -14.84
N PRO A 178 -19.11 -3.44 -15.86
CA PRO A 178 -17.86 -3.59 -16.58
C PRO A 178 -16.63 -3.10 -15.78
N TRP A 179 -16.83 -2.45 -14.63
CA TRP A 179 -15.78 -1.96 -13.74
C TRP A 179 -16.00 -2.43 -12.30
N SER A 180 -14.95 -2.33 -11.48
CA SER A 180 -14.91 -2.73 -10.07
C SER A 180 -14.61 -1.52 -9.16
N LEU A 181 -14.67 -1.74 -7.85
CA LEU A 181 -14.41 -0.75 -6.80
C LEU A 181 -13.57 -1.37 -5.70
N ASN A 182 -12.64 -0.61 -5.13
CA ASN A 182 -11.88 -1.04 -3.96
C ASN A 182 -12.75 -0.96 -2.70
N SER A 183 -13.09 -2.10 -2.10
CA SER A 183 -13.92 -2.15 -0.88
C SER A 183 -13.27 -2.90 0.28
N GLY A 184 -12.04 -3.37 0.10
CA GLY A 184 -11.26 -4.01 1.14
C GLY A 184 -9.77 -3.80 0.90
N VAL A 185 -9.03 -3.55 1.98
CA VAL A 185 -7.57 -3.42 1.95
C VAL A 185 -6.99 -4.25 3.08
N VAL A 186 -5.96 -5.02 2.82
CA VAL A 186 -5.18 -5.70 3.87
C VAL A 186 -3.72 -5.24 3.78
N ALA A 187 -3.10 -5.00 4.92
CA ALA A 187 -1.70 -4.64 5.04
C ALA A 187 -0.96 -5.63 5.95
N HIS A 188 0.16 -6.18 5.48
CA HIS A 188 1.15 -6.88 6.30
C HIS A 188 2.24 -5.89 6.70
N VAL A 189 2.28 -5.55 7.99
CA VAL A 189 3.15 -4.57 8.61
C VAL A 189 4.22 -5.26 9.43
N ASN A 190 5.26 -5.74 8.73
CA ASN A 190 6.41 -6.40 9.35
C ASN A 190 6.02 -7.57 10.29
N GLY A 191 4.96 -8.31 9.96
CA GLY A 191 4.39 -9.38 10.80
C GLY A 191 2.96 -9.12 11.28
N ASP A 192 2.56 -7.86 11.46
CA ASP A 192 1.18 -7.52 11.86
C ASP A 192 0.23 -7.48 10.65
N ILE A 193 -0.98 -8.00 10.79
CA ILE A 193 -2.01 -7.95 9.73
C ILE A 193 -3.05 -6.91 10.10
N ILE A 194 -3.28 -5.93 9.23
CA ILE A 194 -4.36 -4.96 9.36
C ILE A 194 -5.34 -5.14 8.21
N GLU A 195 -6.61 -5.44 8.51
CA GLU A 195 -7.69 -5.53 7.53
C GLU A 195 -8.63 -4.33 7.66
N PHE A 196 -8.81 -3.59 6.58
CA PHE A 196 -9.82 -2.55 6.41
C PHE A 196 -10.97 -3.10 5.58
N ARG A 197 -12.14 -3.26 6.20
CA ARG A 197 -13.30 -3.88 5.57
C ARG A 197 -14.40 -2.85 5.39
N GLY A 198 -14.78 -2.59 4.14
CA GLY A 198 -15.81 -1.61 3.82
C GLY A 198 -17.19 -2.06 4.31
N THR A 199 -17.66 -1.59 5.46
CA THR A 199 -18.97 -1.98 5.98
C THR A 199 -20.00 -0.85 5.90
N LYS A 200 -21.29 -1.19 6.03
CA LYS A 200 -22.34 -0.18 6.12
C LYS A 200 -22.20 0.68 7.38
N THR A 201 -21.76 0.09 8.47
CA THR A 201 -21.57 0.76 9.76
C THR A 201 -20.40 0.10 10.48
N PRO A 202 -19.41 0.88 10.96
CA PRO A 202 -19.29 2.34 10.85
C PRO A 202 -19.10 2.82 9.40
N LEU A 203 -19.36 4.11 9.13
CA LEU A 203 -19.40 4.65 7.76
C LEU A 203 -18.08 4.53 7.01
N ASP A 204 -16.98 4.53 7.74
CA ASP A 204 -15.62 4.38 7.22
C ASP A 204 -15.11 2.93 7.23
N GLY A 205 -15.97 1.98 7.58
CA GLY A 205 -15.64 0.55 7.61
C GLY A 205 -15.06 0.05 8.93
N GLU A 206 -15.03 -1.27 9.05
CA GLU A 206 -14.41 -1.95 10.18
C GLU A 206 -12.91 -2.08 9.97
N VAL A 207 -12.16 -2.07 11.08
CA VAL A 207 -10.70 -2.23 11.06
C VAL A 207 -10.35 -3.35 12.03
N TYR A 208 -9.57 -4.31 11.56
CA TYR A 208 -9.09 -5.44 12.34
C TYR A 208 -7.57 -5.40 12.42
N ILE A 209 -6.99 -5.71 13.59
CA ILE A 209 -5.56 -5.94 13.77
C ILE A 209 -5.39 -7.38 14.22
N ASN A 210 -4.62 -8.18 13.48
CA ASN A 210 -4.37 -9.60 13.77
C ASN A 210 -5.68 -10.39 14.00
N GLY A 211 -6.74 -10.02 13.28
CA GLY A 211 -8.08 -10.62 13.37
C GLY A 211 -8.98 -10.06 14.48
N GLU A 212 -8.48 -9.18 15.34
CA GLU A 212 -9.26 -8.53 16.40
C GLU A 212 -9.89 -7.21 15.91
N LEU A 213 -11.19 -7.04 16.14
CA LEU A 213 -11.93 -5.83 15.76
C LEU A 213 -11.54 -4.65 16.64
N ILE A 214 -11.05 -3.58 16.02
CA ILE A 214 -10.72 -2.34 16.70
C ILE A 214 -11.94 -1.43 16.75
N HIS A 215 -12.41 -1.13 17.95
CA HIS A 215 -13.52 -0.20 18.20
C HIS A 215 -13.08 1.25 18.38
N ASP A 216 -11.84 1.46 18.85
CA ASP A 216 -11.31 2.80 19.07
C ASP A 216 -11.22 3.58 17.74
N ARG A 217 -11.55 4.86 17.83
CA ARG A 217 -11.50 5.83 16.73
C ARG A 217 -10.95 7.12 17.31
N ASP A 218 -10.27 7.92 16.49
CA ASP A 218 -9.52 9.09 16.96
C ASP A 218 -8.31 8.70 17.83
N ALA A 219 -7.57 7.69 17.36
CA ALA A 219 -6.48 7.06 18.11
C ALA A 219 -5.31 6.70 17.20
N THR A 220 -4.10 6.61 17.78
CA THR A 220 -2.94 5.98 17.16
C THR A 220 -2.57 4.74 17.96
N ILE A 221 -2.53 3.60 17.28
CA ILE A 221 -2.19 2.31 17.84
C ILE A 221 -0.75 1.97 17.43
N ASN A 222 0.03 1.53 18.41
CA ASN A 222 1.35 0.96 18.17
C ASN A 222 1.16 -0.53 17.86
N LEU A 223 1.76 -0.99 16.76
CA LEU A 223 1.72 -2.40 16.38
C LEU A 223 2.91 -3.15 17.00
N ASP A 224 2.73 -4.44 17.26
CA ASP A 224 3.70 -5.26 17.98
C ASP A 224 5.02 -5.39 17.22
N ASN A 225 4.98 -5.34 15.89
CA ASN A 225 6.17 -5.43 15.04
C ASN A 225 6.64 -4.07 14.52
N GLY A 226 6.40 -3.00 15.29
CA GLY A 226 7.10 -1.73 15.11
C GLY A 226 6.41 -0.74 14.17
N GLY A 227 5.30 -1.12 13.55
CA GLY A 227 4.45 -0.20 12.80
C GLY A 227 3.58 0.69 13.69
N THR A 228 2.76 1.51 13.04
CA THR A 228 1.68 2.28 13.68
C THR A 228 0.45 2.34 12.79
N LEU A 229 -0.72 2.39 13.41
CA LEU A 229 -1.99 2.64 12.75
C LEU A 229 -2.67 3.87 13.37
N ARG A 230 -2.88 4.93 12.59
CA ARG A 230 -3.70 6.07 12.98
C ARG A 230 -5.11 5.91 12.42
N LEU A 231 -6.09 5.94 13.31
CA LEU A 231 -7.53 5.86 13.04
C LEU A 231 -8.17 7.21 13.34
N ASN A 232 -8.70 7.89 12.34
CA ASN A 232 -9.42 9.14 12.56
C ASN A 232 -10.84 8.90 13.09
N LYS A 233 -11.39 9.90 13.78
CA LYS A 233 -12.77 9.87 14.30
C LYS A 233 -13.78 9.53 13.20
N THR A 234 -14.62 8.52 13.42
CA THR A 234 -15.68 8.16 12.46
C THR A 234 -16.57 9.37 12.14
N PRO A 235 -16.88 9.63 10.86
CA PRO A 235 -17.68 10.78 10.48
C PRO A 235 -19.09 10.70 11.05
N LYS A 236 -19.56 11.81 11.62
CA LYS A 236 -20.95 11.94 12.09
C LYS A 236 -21.82 12.34 10.91
N LYS A 237 -22.36 11.35 10.17
CA LYS A 237 -23.29 11.51 9.04
C LYS A 237 -22.99 12.71 8.13
N GLN A 238 -22.24 12.49 7.06
CA GLN A 238 -22.37 13.31 5.87
C GLN A 238 -23.20 12.53 4.85
N ALA A 239 -24.16 13.21 4.23
CA ALA A 239 -24.93 12.67 3.14
C ALA A 239 -23.97 12.23 2.03
N ASN A 240 -23.76 10.92 1.84
CA ASN A 240 -23.23 10.28 0.63
C ASN A 240 -22.12 11.04 -0.14
N ARG A 241 -21.19 11.71 0.55
CA ARG A 241 -20.11 12.49 -0.05
C ARG A 241 -18.77 12.01 0.46
N HIS A 242 -17.72 12.38 -0.26
CA HIS A 242 -16.34 12.15 0.13
C HIS A 242 -16.05 12.62 1.55
N ILE A 243 -15.35 11.78 2.30
CA ILE A 243 -14.91 12.13 3.63
C ILE A 243 -13.54 12.75 3.47
N LYS A 244 -13.48 14.08 3.55
CA LYS A 244 -12.24 14.86 3.45
C LYS A 244 -11.14 14.31 4.36
N GLY A 245 -9.95 14.13 3.79
CA GLY A 245 -8.72 13.71 4.44
C GLY A 245 -8.61 12.21 4.68
N ASP A 246 -7.40 11.76 4.98
CA ASP A 246 -7.14 10.36 5.27
C ASP A 246 -7.97 9.86 6.45
N ARG A 247 -8.57 8.69 6.32
CA ARG A 247 -9.28 7.98 7.38
C ARG A 247 -8.34 7.15 8.21
N TYR A 248 -7.45 6.47 7.52
CA TYR A 248 -6.49 5.54 8.08
C TYR A 248 -5.11 5.86 7.56
N VAL A 249 -4.12 5.87 8.45
CA VAL A 249 -2.72 5.97 8.06
C VAL A 249 -1.92 4.90 8.76
N VAL A 250 -1.30 4.04 7.97
CA VAL A 250 -0.42 2.97 8.43
C VAL A 250 1.01 3.38 8.11
N ASN A 251 1.90 3.32 9.09
CA ASN A 251 3.33 3.51 8.86
C ASN A 251 4.06 2.22 9.23
N TRP A 252 4.90 1.75 8.32
CA TRP A 252 5.77 0.61 8.54
C TRP A 252 6.99 1.02 9.36
N PRO A 253 7.59 0.07 10.10
CA PRO A 253 8.89 0.28 10.73
C PRO A 253 10.01 0.44 9.71
N THR A 254 9.84 -0.03 8.47
CA THR A 254 10.83 -0.07 7.39
C THR A 254 10.82 1.18 6.49
N GLY A 255 9.78 2.01 6.58
CA GLY A 255 9.70 3.34 5.96
C GLY A 255 8.55 3.56 4.99
N GLU A 256 7.84 2.49 4.63
CA GLU A 256 6.65 2.54 3.82
C GLU A 256 5.47 3.14 4.61
N LYS A 257 4.54 3.73 3.87
CA LYS A 257 3.35 4.34 4.44
C LYS A 257 2.16 4.14 3.51
N MET A 258 1.03 3.80 4.10
CA MET A 258 -0.25 3.71 3.41
C MET A 258 -1.23 4.70 4.01
N ARG A 259 -1.93 5.45 3.15
CA ARG A 259 -3.04 6.31 3.52
C ARG A 259 -4.29 5.84 2.80
N ILE A 260 -5.39 5.73 3.55
CA ILE A 260 -6.69 5.36 3.00
C ILE A 260 -7.63 6.54 3.19
N ALA A 261 -8.10 7.12 2.09
CA ALA A 261 -9.24 8.03 2.06
C ALA A 261 -10.50 7.27 1.60
N ILE A 262 -11.67 7.91 1.75
CA ILE A 262 -12.95 7.29 1.41
C ILE A 262 -13.79 8.25 0.58
N ILE A 263 -14.02 7.88 -0.68
CA ILE A 263 -14.97 8.55 -1.55
C ILE A 263 -16.27 7.78 -1.54
N ARG A 264 -17.33 8.40 -1.02
CA ARG A 264 -18.70 7.85 -0.95
C ARG A 264 -18.86 6.53 -0.18
N ASN A 265 -19.88 6.50 0.67
CA ASN A 265 -20.47 5.25 1.13
C ASN A 265 -21.53 4.83 0.10
N PHE A 266 -21.18 3.98 -0.85
CA PHE A 266 -22.14 3.49 -1.83
C PHE A 266 -23.14 2.58 -1.12
N SER A 267 -24.44 2.83 -1.30
CA SER A 267 -25.43 1.76 -1.09
C SER A 267 -25.36 0.85 -2.32
N PHE A 268 -24.50 -0.18 -2.28
CA PHE A 268 -24.40 -1.14 -3.37
C PHE A 268 -25.78 -1.77 -3.60
N GLY A 269 -26.20 -1.82 -4.87
CA GLY A 269 -27.60 -1.82 -5.28
C GLY A 269 -28.50 -2.85 -4.60
N ARG A 270 -29.77 -2.47 -4.38
CA ARG A 270 -31.05 -3.17 -4.11
C ARG A 270 -31.15 -4.68 -3.76
N ASN A 271 -30.08 -5.41 -3.53
CA ASN A 271 -30.08 -6.79 -3.07
C ASN A 271 -29.99 -6.76 -1.54
N LYS A 272 -31.13 -6.97 -0.89
CA LYS A 272 -31.23 -7.02 0.58
C LYS A 272 -30.74 -8.39 1.09
N GLY A 273 -29.45 -8.67 0.94
CA GLY A 273 -28.78 -9.88 1.47
C GLY A 273 -27.72 -9.52 2.52
N GLU A 274 -27.42 -10.44 3.44
CA GLU A 274 -26.49 -10.24 4.56
C GLU A 274 -25.05 -9.95 4.11
N GLU A 275 -24.60 -10.50 2.97
CA GLU A 275 -23.26 -10.25 2.40
C GLU A 275 -23.06 -8.80 1.92
N ASN A 276 -24.14 -8.07 1.59
CA ASN A 276 -24.05 -6.70 1.10
C ASN A 276 -23.78 -5.66 2.19
N ASN A 277 -23.70 -6.08 3.46
CA ASN A 277 -23.25 -5.20 4.53
C ASN A 277 -21.74 -4.89 4.45
N TYR A 278 -20.95 -5.71 3.74
CA TYR A 278 -19.48 -5.65 3.66
C TYR A 278 -18.92 -5.04 2.38
N ARG A 279 -19.78 -4.40 1.59
CA ARG A 279 -19.40 -3.75 0.34
C ARG A 279 -20.13 -2.43 0.31
N ASN A 280 -19.70 -1.44 1.10
CA ASN A 280 -20.38 -0.14 1.17
C ASN A 280 -19.43 1.05 1.14
N VAL A 281 -18.13 0.79 1.06
CA VAL A 281 -17.10 1.83 1.13
C VAL A 281 -16.24 1.70 -0.12
N LEU A 282 -16.01 2.82 -0.81
CA LEU A 282 -14.96 2.88 -1.82
C LEU A 282 -13.71 3.49 -1.16
N TYR A 283 -12.68 2.66 -1.02
CA TYR A 283 -11.38 3.06 -0.51
C TYR A 283 -10.51 3.65 -1.61
N GLN A 284 -9.88 4.77 -1.28
CA GLN A 284 -8.85 5.43 -2.07
C GLN A 284 -7.52 5.14 -1.37
N VAL A 285 -6.64 4.37 -2.00
CA VAL A 285 -5.40 3.89 -1.38
C VAL A 285 -4.21 4.63 -1.98
N TYR A 286 -3.47 5.31 -1.13
CA TYR A 286 -2.21 5.97 -1.49
C TYR A 286 -1.06 5.28 -0.75
N VAL A 287 0.00 4.97 -1.47
CA VAL A 287 1.16 4.25 -0.96
C VAL A 287 2.40 5.11 -1.20
N GLU A 288 3.23 5.25 -0.17
CA GLU A 288 4.51 5.94 -0.19
C GLU A 288 5.59 4.92 0.18
N VAL A 289 6.64 4.80 -0.64
CA VAL A 289 7.78 3.89 -0.41
C VAL A 289 9.11 4.67 -0.44
N PRO A 290 10.15 4.26 0.30
CA PRO A 290 11.47 4.86 0.19
C PRO A 290 12.02 4.79 -1.25
N SER A 291 12.38 5.94 -1.82
CA SER A 291 12.73 6.06 -3.24
C SER A 291 14.04 5.40 -3.68
N CYS A 292 14.77 4.84 -2.71
CA CYS A 292 16.04 4.15 -2.94
C CYS A 292 15.89 2.63 -2.87
N ARG A 293 14.68 2.13 -2.62
CA ARG A 293 14.34 0.71 -2.62
C ARG A 293 13.62 0.38 -3.93
N ASN A 294 14.12 -0.62 -4.65
CA ASN A 294 13.55 -1.12 -5.90
C ASN A 294 13.21 -2.62 -5.81
N ASP A 295 12.96 -3.07 -4.58
CA ASP A 295 12.63 -4.46 -4.27
C ASP A 295 11.13 -4.70 -4.17
N TYR A 296 10.32 -3.75 -4.65
CA TYR A 296 8.87 -3.88 -4.70
C TYR A 296 8.40 -4.62 -5.95
N PHE A 297 7.20 -5.16 -5.88
CA PHE A 297 6.46 -5.69 -7.01
C PHE A 297 4.96 -5.74 -6.68
N GLY A 298 4.12 -5.71 -7.70
CA GLY A 298 2.67 -5.71 -7.57
C GLY A 298 2.03 -4.83 -8.64
N LEU A 299 0.73 -4.56 -8.49
CA LEU A 299 0.01 -3.63 -9.37
C LEU A 299 0.59 -2.20 -9.38
N LEU A 300 1.34 -1.81 -8.34
CA LEU A 300 1.99 -0.48 -8.28
C LEU A 300 3.42 -0.45 -8.84
N GLY A 301 3.90 -1.54 -9.45
CA GLY A 301 5.22 -1.56 -10.06
C GLY A 301 6.37 -1.94 -9.12
N ASN A 302 7.60 -1.66 -9.55
CA ASN A 302 8.82 -2.14 -8.90
C ASN A 302 9.66 -1.04 -8.22
N ASN A 303 9.38 0.24 -8.50
CA ASN A 303 10.09 1.40 -7.95
C ASN A 303 11.58 1.45 -8.34
N ASP A 304 11.91 1.08 -9.58
CA ASP A 304 13.28 1.09 -10.10
C ASP A 304 13.67 2.40 -10.81
N GLY A 305 12.74 3.35 -10.93
CA GLY A 305 12.89 4.62 -11.60
C GLY A 305 12.61 4.58 -13.09
N GLU A 306 12.26 3.42 -13.65
CA GLU A 306 11.98 3.22 -15.07
C GLU A 306 10.50 2.89 -15.28
N LYS A 307 9.92 3.43 -16.37
CA LYS A 307 8.52 3.15 -16.75
C LYS A 307 8.38 1.78 -17.42
N ASN A 308 8.64 0.72 -16.66
CA ASN A 308 8.56 -0.68 -17.08
C ASN A 308 7.62 -1.50 -16.17
N ASP A 309 6.85 -0.84 -15.32
CA ASP A 309 6.01 -1.42 -14.27
C ASP A 309 4.89 -2.29 -14.84
N LEU A 310 4.47 -2.00 -16.08
CA LEU A 310 3.39 -2.72 -16.77
C LEU A 310 3.91 -3.83 -17.70
N VAL A 311 5.15 -4.30 -17.50
CA VAL A 311 5.77 -5.35 -18.30
C VAL A 311 5.97 -6.62 -17.45
N VAL A 312 5.22 -7.67 -17.76
CA VAL A 312 5.36 -8.99 -17.08
C VAL A 312 6.01 -10.06 -17.95
N ASP A 313 6.16 -9.81 -19.25
CA ASP A 313 6.84 -10.69 -20.19
C ASP A 313 7.50 -9.93 -21.35
N ASP A 314 8.42 -10.60 -22.04
CA ASP A 314 9.16 -10.08 -23.21
C ASP A 314 8.28 -9.90 -24.46
N THR A 315 6.97 -10.18 -24.39
CA THR A 315 6.03 -10.08 -25.53
C THR A 315 5.20 -8.81 -25.50
N THR A 316 5.43 -7.94 -24.50
CA THR A 316 4.70 -6.68 -24.33
C THR A 316 5.22 -5.61 -25.30
N ASP A 317 4.69 -5.59 -26.51
CA ASP A 317 4.99 -4.56 -27.53
C ASP A 317 4.08 -3.31 -27.44
N ILE A 318 3.10 -3.33 -26.54
CA ILE A 318 2.09 -2.27 -26.38
C ILE A 318 2.45 -1.40 -25.19
N ASN A 319 2.46 -0.08 -25.40
CA ASN A 319 2.58 0.86 -24.29
C ASN A 319 1.22 0.97 -23.57
N ASN A 320 1.16 0.44 -22.35
CA ASN A 320 -0.03 0.39 -21.52
C ASN A 320 -0.19 1.63 -20.62
N ASP A 321 0.77 2.54 -20.61
CA ASP A 321 0.69 3.80 -19.86
C ASP A 321 -0.29 4.75 -20.56
N ARG A 322 -1.37 5.07 -19.87
CA ARG A 322 -2.39 6.03 -20.30
C ARG A 322 -1.80 7.41 -20.60
N SER A 323 -0.64 7.77 -20.04
CA SER A 323 0.02 9.06 -20.32
C SER A 323 0.49 9.22 -21.77
N VAL A 324 0.53 8.14 -22.56
CA VAL A 324 0.91 8.20 -23.98
C VAL A 324 -0.19 8.70 -24.91
N TYR A 325 -1.45 8.72 -24.45
CA TYR A 325 -2.56 9.23 -25.24
C TYR A 325 -2.59 10.75 -25.22
N SER A 326 -2.78 11.36 -26.38
CA SER A 326 -2.98 12.81 -26.49
C SER A 326 -4.32 13.24 -25.89
N GLU A 327 -4.44 14.55 -25.64
CA GLU A 327 -5.68 15.14 -25.12
C GLU A 327 -6.90 14.80 -25.97
N ASP A 328 -6.78 14.86 -27.31
CA ASP A 328 -7.87 14.57 -28.24
C ASP A 328 -8.24 13.08 -28.24
N GLU A 329 -7.27 12.19 -28.03
CA GLU A 329 -7.51 10.74 -27.91
C GLU A 329 -8.11 10.34 -26.55
N LEU A 330 -7.94 11.17 -25.52
CA LEU A 330 -8.55 10.97 -24.20
C LEU A 330 -9.96 11.60 -24.13
N PHE A 331 -10.11 12.84 -24.59
CA PHE A 331 -11.30 13.66 -24.34
C PHE A 331 -12.01 14.15 -25.61
N GLY A 332 -11.29 14.30 -26.72
CA GLY A 332 -11.82 14.85 -27.97
C GLY A 332 -12.45 13.81 -28.90
N GLU A 333 -12.62 14.13 -30.19
CA GLU A 333 -13.31 13.23 -31.13
C GLU A 333 -12.46 12.00 -31.49
N ALA A 334 -11.13 12.14 -31.50
CA ALA A 334 -10.23 11.04 -31.81
C ALA A 334 -10.41 9.85 -30.85
N ARG A 335 -10.92 10.06 -29.63
CA ARG A 335 -11.22 8.98 -28.68
C ARG A 335 -12.16 7.91 -29.24
N LYS A 336 -13.00 8.25 -30.22
CA LYS A 336 -13.96 7.35 -30.89
C LYS A 336 -13.41 6.76 -32.19
N SER A 337 -12.19 7.13 -32.60
CA SER A 337 -11.59 6.62 -33.83
C SER A 337 -11.29 5.12 -33.71
N PRO A 338 -11.40 4.35 -34.80
CA PRO A 338 -11.12 2.91 -34.78
C PRO A 338 -9.73 2.57 -34.19
N ASP A 339 -8.70 3.32 -34.59
CA ASP A 339 -7.31 3.07 -34.16
C ASP A 339 -7.10 3.31 -32.67
N VAL A 340 -7.74 4.34 -32.09
CA VAL A 340 -7.67 4.62 -30.64
C VAL A 340 -8.44 3.56 -29.86
N LEU A 341 -9.62 3.18 -30.32
CA LEU A 341 -10.44 2.15 -29.69
C LEU A 341 -9.74 0.79 -29.71
N GLU A 342 -9.09 0.41 -30.81
CA GLU A 342 -8.34 -0.83 -30.92
C GLU A 342 -7.16 -0.86 -29.94
N ARG A 343 -6.37 0.22 -29.83
CA ARG A 343 -5.26 0.29 -28.88
C ARG A 343 -5.73 0.23 -27.42
N LYS A 344 -6.80 0.95 -27.07
CA LYS A 344 -7.37 0.89 -25.71
C LYS A 344 -7.93 -0.50 -25.38
N ALA A 345 -8.57 -1.15 -26.35
CA ALA A 345 -9.07 -2.52 -26.17
C ALA A 345 -7.92 -3.51 -25.92
N LYS A 346 -6.85 -3.47 -26.73
CA LYS A 346 -5.67 -4.32 -26.52
C LYS A 346 -4.99 -4.06 -25.17
N SER A 347 -4.83 -2.79 -24.79
CA SER A 347 -4.23 -2.42 -23.50
C SER A 347 -5.07 -2.97 -22.34
N CYS A 348 -6.38 -2.81 -22.41
CA CYS A 348 -7.30 -3.32 -21.39
C CYS A 348 -7.32 -4.85 -21.30
N GLU A 349 -7.29 -5.55 -22.44
CA GLU A 349 -7.20 -7.02 -22.45
C GLU A 349 -5.89 -7.50 -21.82
N TYR A 350 -4.77 -6.89 -22.18
CA TYR A 350 -3.48 -7.16 -21.55
C TYR A 350 -3.52 -6.92 -20.03
N LEU A 351 -4.03 -5.77 -19.60
CA LEU A 351 -4.11 -5.40 -18.18
C LEU A 351 -5.03 -6.35 -17.39
N ALA A 352 -6.15 -6.77 -17.99
CA ALA A 352 -7.12 -7.64 -17.34
C ALA A 352 -6.62 -9.09 -17.21
N TYR A 353 -5.96 -9.63 -18.23
CA TYR A 353 -5.53 -11.03 -18.25
C TYR A 353 -4.04 -11.16 -18.01
N THR A 354 -3.20 -10.83 -18.99
CA THR A 354 -1.75 -11.07 -18.92
C THR A 354 -1.09 -10.45 -17.69
N PHE A 355 -1.33 -9.16 -17.45
CA PHE A 355 -0.78 -8.45 -16.30
C PHE A 355 -1.52 -8.78 -15.01
N GLY A 356 -2.86 -8.72 -15.03
CA GLY A 356 -3.70 -8.93 -13.87
C GLY A 356 -3.54 -10.32 -13.24
N ASP A 357 -3.44 -11.37 -14.04
CA ASP A 357 -3.33 -12.75 -13.57
C ASP A 357 -2.02 -13.02 -12.80
N VAL A 358 -0.95 -12.24 -13.06
CA VAL A 358 0.32 -12.34 -12.33
C VAL A 358 0.17 -11.93 -10.86
N PHE A 359 -0.72 -10.96 -10.61
CA PHE A 359 -0.94 -10.38 -9.28
C PHE A 359 -2.26 -10.82 -8.63
N GLU A 360 -2.98 -11.75 -9.28
CA GLU A 360 -4.15 -12.39 -8.69
C GLU A 360 -3.73 -13.24 -7.48
N LEU A 361 -4.46 -13.09 -6.38
CA LEU A 361 -4.24 -13.86 -5.18
C LEU A 361 -5.13 -15.10 -5.15
N ASP A 362 -4.62 -16.17 -4.53
CA ASP A 362 -5.36 -17.41 -4.32
C ASP A 362 -5.72 -17.59 -2.83
N SER A 363 -6.42 -18.69 -2.52
CA SER A 363 -6.87 -18.99 -1.16
C SER A 363 -5.74 -19.14 -0.13
N LEU A 364 -4.50 -19.35 -0.56
CA LEU A 364 -3.30 -19.49 0.28
C LEU A 364 -2.57 -18.15 0.44
N THR A 365 -2.53 -17.32 -0.61
CA THR A 365 -1.80 -16.05 -0.61
C THR A 365 -2.63 -14.85 -0.18
N SER A 366 -3.97 -14.88 -0.35
CA SER A 366 -4.84 -13.82 0.14
C SER A 366 -4.88 -13.78 1.67
N LEU A 367 -4.61 -12.59 2.23
CA LEU A 367 -4.62 -12.30 3.66
C LEU A 367 -5.99 -11.87 4.18
N PHE A 368 -6.98 -11.67 3.30
CA PHE A 368 -8.34 -11.32 3.70
C PHE A 368 -9.00 -12.45 4.48
N ALA A 369 -9.75 -12.12 5.55
CA ALA A 369 -10.57 -13.11 6.24
C ALA A 369 -11.73 -13.60 5.34
N MET A 370 -12.34 -12.69 4.58
CA MET A 370 -13.37 -13.01 3.57
C MET A 370 -12.76 -12.86 2.19
N LYS A 371 -12.29 -13.97 1.61
CA LYS A 371 -11.52 -13.98 0.36
C LYS A 371 -12.42 -13.91 -0.88
N MET A 372 -11.97 -13.22 -1.93
CA MET A 372 -12.58 -13.24 -3.27
C MET A 372 -11.72 -13.99 -4.30
N THR A 373 -11.14 -15.11 -3.88
CA THR A 373 -10.18 -15.86 -4.70
C THR A 373 -10.84 -16.93 -5.57
N ASP A 374 -12.05 -17.38 -5.21
CA ASP A 374 -12.82 -18.42 -5.94
C ASP A 374 -14.11 -17.82 -6.49
N ILE A 375 -13.96 -16.93 -7.49
CA ILE A 375 -15.07 -16.26 -8.18
C ILE A 375 -15.09 -16.66 -9.66
N PRO A 376 -16.27 -16.73 -10.30
CA PRO A 376 -16.36 -16.98 -11.75
C PRO A 376 -15.64 -15.92 -12.58
N ASP A 377 -15.04 -16.33 -13.71
CA ASP A 377 -14.38 -15.44 -14.67
C ASP A 377 -15.27 -14.30 -15.16
N GLU A 378 -16.57 -14.56 -15.35
CA GLU A 378 -17.59 -13.56 -15.71
C GLU A 378 -17.79 -12.47 -14.65
N ILE A 379 -17.39 -12.73 -13.41
CA ILE A 379 -17.34 -11.74 -12.33
C ILE A 379 -15.93 -11.15 -12.22
N ARG A 380 -14.88 -11.96 -12.37
CA ARG A 380 -13.49 -11.51 -12.25
C ARG A 380 -13.12 -10.49 -13.33
N TYR A 381 -13.28 -10.85 -14.58
CA TYR A 381 -12.83 -10.04 -15.71
C TYR A 381 -13.95 -9.11 -16.19
N PRO A 382 -13.61 -7.93 -16.73
CA PRO A 382 -14.60 -7.01 -17.26
C PRO A 382 -15.30 -7.62 -18.48
N SER A 383 -16.64 -7.56 -18.53
CA SER A 383 -17.40 -8.09 -19.69
C SER A 383 -17.13 -7.31 -20.99
N ARG A 384 -16.63 -6.09 -20.86
CA ARG A 384 -16.09 -5.23 -21.92
C ARG A 384 -15.22 -4.16 -21.28
N CYS A 385 -14.25 -3.65 -22.03
CA CYS A 385 -13.44 -2.52 -21.60
C CYS A 385 -14.25 -1.22 -21.67
N VAL A 386 -14.39 -0.53 -20.54
CA VAL A 386 -14.98 0.80 -20.50
C VAL A 386 -13.89 1.84 -20.65
N THR A 387 -14.14 2.83 -21.51
CA THR A 387 -13.25 3.99 -21.71
C THR A 387 -14.08 5.25 -21.83
N LEU A 388 -13.49 6.45 -21.80
CA LEU A 388 -14.23 7.69 -22.07
C LEU A 388 -14.86 7.78 -23.47
N ALA A 389 -14.56 6.84 -24.39
CA ALA A 389 -15.26 6.78 -25.66
C ALA A 389 -16.75 6.38 -25.53
N ASP A 390 -17.13 5.67 -24.46
CA ASP A 390 -18.54 5.30 -24.23
C ASP A 390 -19.37 6.46 -23.64
N ALA A 391 -18.72 7.52 -23.17
CA ALA A 391 -19.36 8.70 -22.61
C ALA A 391 -19.70 9.75 -23.69
N SER A 392 -20.83 10.44 -23.52
CA SER A 392 -21.23 11.51 -24.44
C SER A 392 -20.28 12.72 -24.35
N ASP A 393 -20.17 13.47 -25.45
CA ASP A 393 -19.33 14.68 -25.50
C ASP A 393 -19.76 15.71 -24.43
N GLN A 394 -21.06 15.82 -24.19
CA GLN A 394 -21.61 16.69 -23.15
C GLN A 394 -21.16 16.27 -21.75
N GLN A 395 -21.23 14.98 -21.42
CA GLN A 395 -20.78 14.48 -20.11
C GLN A 395 -19.29 14.72 -19.90
N ILE A 396 -18.46 14.49 -20.92
CA ILE A 396 -17.02 14.76 -20.83
C ILE A 396 -16.75 16.25 -20.64
N ALA A 397 -17.40 17.12 -21.43
CA ALA A 397 -17.22 18.56 -21.32
C ALA A 397 -17.60 19.09 -19.93
N GLU A 398 -18.74 18.64 -19.41
CA GLU A 398 -19.22 18.98 -18.07
C GLU A 398 -18.26 18.50 -16.98
N ALA A 399 -17.88 17.22 -17.02
CA ALA A 399 -17.00 16.63 -16.02
C ALA A 399 -15.64 17.34 -16.00
N ARG A 400 -15.05 17.61 -17.17
CA ARG A 400 -13.77 18.32 -17.29
C ARG A 400 -13.83 19.74 -16.77
N GLN A 401 -14.95 20.43 -17.00
CA GLN A 401 -15.15 21.77 -16.44
C GLN A 401 -15.16 21.68 -14.91
N ARG A 402 -15.96 20.79 -14.33
CA ARG A 402 -16.02 20.58 -12.88
C ARG A 402 -14.68 20.19 -12.29
N SER A 403 -13.92 19.30 -12.92
CA SER A 403 -12.58 18.92 -12.45
C SER A 403 -11.63 20.12 -12.39
N ARG A 404 -11.67 20.99 -13.40
CA ARG A 404 -10.85 22.21 -13.40
C ARG A 404 -11.31 23.21 -12.34
N GLU A 405 -12.60 23.39 -12.16
CA GLU A 405 -13.18 24.27 -11.14
C GLU A 405 -12.84 23.77 -9.72
N ALA A 406 -12.78 22.46 -9.53
CA ALA A 406 -12.36 21.81 -8.29
C ALA A 406 -10.83 21.89 -8.05
N GLY A 407 -10.03 22.30 -9.05
CA GLY A 407 -8.58 22.42 -8.93
C GLY A 407 -7.81 21.09 -9.08
N ILE A 408 -8.43 20.09 -9.73
CA ILE A 408 -7.78 18.82 -10.06
C ILE A 408 -6.60 19.06 -11.01
N GLN A 409 -5.45 18.42 -10.72
CA GLN A 409 -4.27 18.51 -11.58
C GLN A 409 -4.54 17.87 -12.95
N ASN A 410 -3.93 18.40 -14.01
CA ASN A 410 -4.18 17.95 -15.38
C ASN A 410 -4.03 16.43 -15.57
N ASP A 411 -3.01 15.85 -14.95
CA ASP A 411 -2.71 14.41 -15.04
C ASP A 411 -3.77 13.52 -14.37
N ASP A 412 -4.58 14.09 -13.47
CA ASP A 412 -5.64 13.40 -12.73
C ASP A 412 -7.05 13.75 -13.25
N ILE A 413 -7.17 14.69 -14.21
CA ILE A 413 -8.47 15.05 -14.80
C ILE A 413 -9.14 13.81 -15.43
N TYR A 414 -8.37 12.93 -16.07
CA TYR A 414 -8.93 11.72 -16.66
C TYR A 414 -9.68 10.88 -15.63
N ASN A 415 -9.08 10.64 -14.45
CA ASN A 415 -9.68 9.83 -13.39
C ASN A 415 -11.02 10.41 -12.95
N THR A 416 -11.03 11.70 -12.61
CA THR A 416 -12.25 12.37 -12.14
C THR A 416 -13.35 12.44 -13.20
N VAL A 417 -12.98 12.56 -14.49
CA VAL A 417 -13.94 12.52 -15.61
C VAL A 417 -14.53 11.13 -15.79
N PHE A 418 -13.71 10.11 -15.67
CA PHE A 418 -14.14 8.70 -15.74
C PHE A 418 -15.10 8.38 -14.59
N ASP A 419 -14.71 8.69 -13.36
CA ASP A 419 -15.51 8.49 -12.16
C ASP A 419 -16.84 9.26 -12.21
N PHE A 420 -16.84 10.48 -12.75
CA PHE A 420 -18.07 11.24 -12.98
C PHE A 420 -18.98 10.55 -14.00
N ALA A 421 -18.42 10.08 -15.11
CA ALA A 421 -19.19 9.46 -16.19
C ALA A 421 -19.80 8.11 -15.78
N TYR A 422 -19.08 7.31 -14.99
CA TYR A 422 -19.45 5.90 -14.75
C TYR A 422 -19.93 5.59 -13.33
N ALA A 423 -19.34 6.20 -12.30
CA ALA A 423 -19.80 6.08 -10.92
C ALA A 423 -20.59 7.30 -10.42
N GLY A 424 -20.72 8.33 -11.26
CA GLY A 424 -21.44 9.55 -10.93
C GLY A 424 -20.76 10.35 -9.81
N ILE A 425 -19.46 10.17 -9.58
CA ILE A 425 -18.69 10.84 -8.53
C ILE A 425 -18.40 12.28 -8.96
N ASP A 426 -18.78 13.25 -8.13
CA ASP A 426 -18.51 14.65 -8.45
C ASP A 426 -17.00 14.92 -8.29
N PRO A 427 -16.31 15.54 -9.26
CA PRO A 427 -14.90 15.92 -9.11
C PRO A 427 -14.61 16.76 -7.85
N GLU A 428 -15.55 17.59 -7.38
CA GLU A 428 -15.39 18.34 -6.12
C GLU A 428 -15.30 17.42 -4.90
N ASP A 429 -15.97 16.26 -4.95
CA ASP A 429 -15.86 15.23 -3.92
C ASP A 429 -14.51 14.49 -4.01
N GLN A 430 -13.65 14.73 -4.99
CA GLN A 430 -12.37 14.01 -5.09
C GLN A 430 -11.17 14.82 -4.59
N VAL A 431 -11.43 16.03 -4.10
CA VAL A 431 -10.39 16.94 -3.61
C VAL A 431 -10.34 16.92 -2.10
N ASP A 432 -9.18 16.52 -1.57
CA ASP A 432 -8.83 16.81 -0.19
C ASP A 432 -8.33 18.25 -0.08
N GLU A 433 -9.07 19.12 0.61
CA GLU A 433 -8.60 20.46 0.99
C GLU A 433 -7.35 20.32 1.87
N GLY A 434 -6.16 20.36 1.24
CA GLY A 434 -4.87 20.18 1.91
C GLY A 434 -3.84 19.37 1.13
N SER A 435 -4.20 18.71 0.02
CA SER A 435 -3.26 17.96 -0.84
C SER A 435 -2.43 18.83 -1.79
N ASN A 436 -2.44 20.17 -1.62
CA ASN A 436 -1.42 21.06 -2.17
C ASN A 436 -0.08 20.80 -1.46
N ASP A 437 0.46 19.61 -1.67
CA ASP A 437 1.88 19.31 -1.54
C ASP A 437 2.57 20.15 -2.64
N ARG A 438 2.84 21.42 -2.32
CA ARG A 438 3.75 22.27 -3.08
C ARG A 438 5.15 21.65 -2.98
N SER A 439 5.34 20.59 -3.73
CA SER A 439 6.66 20.13 -4.14
C SER A 439 7.23 21.15 -5.13
N ALA A 440 8.55 21.41 -4.99
CA ALA A 440 9.39 22.27 -5.83
C ALA A 440 9.29 23.80 -5.63
N ASN A 441 9.71 24.28 -4.45
CA ASN A 441 10.80 25.26 -4.35
C ASN A 441 11.14 25.51 -2.87
N ARG A 442 12.07 24.73 -2.30
CA ARG A 442 12.79 25.13 -1.09
C ARG A 442 14.19 25.55 -1.49
N THR A 443 14.34 26.85 -1.71
CA THR A 443 15.61 27.55 -1.55
C THR A 443 16.05 27.48 -0.07
N ASN A 444 17.36 27.31 0.11
CA ASN A 444 18.09 27.33 1.37
C ASN A 444 17.61 28.41 2.35
N GLY A 445 17.53 28.06 3.64
CA GLY A 445 17.42 29.03 4.72
C GLY A 445 17.38 28.38 6.10
N ASN A 446 18.53 28.40 6.78
CA ASN A 446 18.69 28.18 8.21
C ASN A 446 17.62 28.93 9.04
N ALA A 447 17.11 28.29 10.10
CA ALA A 447 16.98 28.91 11.41
C ALA A 447 16.65 27.86 12.48
N ASN A 448 17.41 27.92 13.58
CA ASN A 448 17.06 27.39 14.89
C ASN A 448 15.65 27.82 15.29
N ASP A 449 14.93 26.97 16.03
CA ASP A 449 14.57 27.39 17.39
C ASP A 449 14.15 26.24 18.29
N ASN A 450 14.67 26.35 19.50
CA ASN A 450 14.28 25.60 20.67
C ASN A 450 12.90 26.07 21.17
N ASN A 451 12.34 25.22 22.03
CA ASN A 451 11.59 25.57 23.23
C ASN A 451 10.06 25.52 23.23
N THR A 452 9.60 24.53 24.03
CA THR A 452 8.65 24.62 25.16
C THR A 452 7.22 25.15 24.94
N THR A 453 6.29 24.26 25.30
CA THR A 453 4.95 24.58 25.81
C THR A 453 5.04 25.59 26.97
N PRO A 454 4.00 26.43 27.15
CA PRO A 454 3.16 26.15 28.31
C PRO A 454 1.67 26.38 28.08
N ALA A 455 0.89 25.62 28.86
CA ALA A 455 -0.52 25.83 29.12
C ALA A 455 -0.79 27.22 29.72
N ASN A 456 -1.95 27.81 29.40
CA ASN A 456 -2.74 28.48 30.42
C ASN A 456 -4.22 28.66 30.05
N ASN A 457 -5.05 28.40 31.05
CA ASN A 457 -6.46 28.70 31.15
C ASN A 457 -6.76 30.17 30.88
N ARG A 458 -7.92 30.47 30.27
CA ARG A 458 -8.78 31.58 30.69
C ARG A 458 -10.23 31.36 30.27
N THR A 459 -11.05 31.20 31.30
CA THR A 459 -12.48 31.46 31.39
C THR A 459 -12.86 32.82 30.81
N SER A 460 -14.00 32.89 30.12
CA SER A 460 -14.87 34.07 30.20
C SER A 460 -16.33 33.67 30.00
N ASP A 461 -17.10 33.90 31.06
CA ASP A 461 -18.55 33.96 31.09
C ASP A 461 -19.08 35.03 30.13
N ARG A 462 -20.16 34.73 29.40
CA ARG A 462 -21.29 35.67 29.21
C ARG A 462 -22.63 34.93 29.08
N LYS A 463 -23.53 35.28 30.01
CA LYS A 463 -24.99 35.14 30.06
C LYS A 463 -25.65 35.37 28.69
N ALA A 464 -26.52 34.47 28.23
CA ALA A 464 -27.96 34.35 28.52
C ALA A 464 -28.82 35.50 27.95
N ASP A 465 -29.62 35.18 26.93
CA ASP A 465 -30.99 35.66 26.85
C ASP A 465 -31.92 34.63 26.17
N SER A 466 -33.11 34.56 26.74
CA SER A 466 -34.35 33.86 26.40
C SER A 466 -34.99 34.37 25.08
N GLY A 467 -35.96 33.71 24.43
CA GLY A 467 -36.78 32.55 24.74
C GLY A 467 -37.82 32.28 23.63
N ASN A 468 -38.68 31.28 23.86
CA ASN A 468 -39.90 30.86 23.13
C ASN A 468 -39.75 30.46 21.64
N ASP A 469 -40.43 29.45 21.10
CA ASP A 469 -41.77 28.94 21.37
C ASP A 469 -41.96 27.51 20.81
N LYS A 470 -43.06 26.89 21.24
CA LYS A 470 -43.64 25.56 21.05
C LYS A 470 -43.55 24.88 19.66
N SER A 471 -43.47 23.55 19.63
CA SER A 471 -44.66 22.69 19.43
C SER A 471 -44.34 21.20 19.30
N ASP A 472 -45.15 20.41 20.02
CA ASP A 472 -45.30 18.97 19.94
C ASP A 472 -45.77 18.48 18.56
N ARG A 473 -45.37 17.27 18.15
CA ARG A 473 -46.29 16.13 17.96
C ARG A 473 -45.65 14.84 17.42
N ASN A 474 -46.12 13.76 18.03
CA ASN A 474 -46.31 12.39 17.53
C ASN A 474 -45.11 11.44 17.36
N SER A 475 -44.93 10.66 18.42
CA SER A 475 -44.57 9.25 18.40
C SER A 475 -45.59 8.41 17.61
N GLN A 476 -45.12 7.42 16.85
CA GLN A 476 -45.81 6.13 16.78
C GLN A 476 -44.81 4.97 16.65
N VAL A 477 -44.98 4.05 17.59
CA VAL A 477 -44.25 2.81 17.82
C VAL A 477 -44.95 1.70 17.03
N GLN A 478 -44.21 0.86 16.29
CA GLN A 478 -44.65 -0.51 15.99
C GLN A 478 -43.50 -1.51 16.17
N LYS A 479 -43.83 -2.58 16.91
CA LYS A 479 -43.00 -3.71 17.36
C LYS A 479 -43.04 -4.88 16.33
N PRO A 480 -42.15 -5.89 16.46
CA PRO A 480 -41.65 -6.71 15.36
C PRO A 480 -42.41 -8.03 15.15
N ARG A 481 -42.31 -8.61 13.94
CA ARG A 481 -42.70 -10.00 13.64
C ARG A 481 -41.48 -10.86 13.29
N LYS A 482 -41.44 -12.04 13.91
CA LYS A 482 -40.42 -13.11 13.81
C LYS A 482 -40.47 -13.88 12.48
N PRO A 483 -39.40 -14.63 12.11
CA PRO A 483 -39.17 -15.16 10.78
C PRO A 483 -39.73 -16.56 10.54
N ARG A 484 -39.99 -16.88 9.26
CA ARG A 484 -40.44 -18.21 8.80
C ARG A 484 -39.29 -18.92 8.08
N VAL A 485 -38.98 -20.11 8.58
CA VAL A 485 -38.05 -21.12 8.04
C VAL A 485 -38.64 -21.77 6.79
N VAL A 486 -37.86 -21.89 5.71
CA VAL A 486 -38.04 -22.93 4.67
C VAL A 486 -36.68 -23.36 4.07
N THR A 487 -36.26 -24.54 4.52
CA THR A 487 -35.66 -25.71 3.84
C THR A 487 -34.95 -25.60 2.47
N GLN A 488 -33.72 -26.13 2.42
CA GLN A 488 -32.95 -26.52 1.23
C GLN A 488 -33.62 -27.64 0.40
N PRO A 489 -33.21 -27.78 -0.88
CA PRO A 489 -32.57 -29.04 -1.28
C PRO A 489 -31.38 -28.89 -2.26
N GLN A 490 -30.35 -29.73 -2.04
CA GLN A 490 -29.29 -30.15 -2.98
C GLN A 490 -29.64 -31.55 -3.57
N PRO A 491 -28.82 -32.22 -4.42
CA PRO A 491 -27.92 -31.76 -5.51
C PRO A 491 -27.98 -32.68 -6.78
N ARG A 492 -27.28 -32.28 -7.87
CA ARG A 492 -26.61 -33.09 -8.94
C ARG A 492 -26.38 -32.16 -10.16
N HIS A 493 -25.28 -32.10 -10.92
CA HIS A 493 -24.27 -33.08 -11.32
C HIS A 493 -22.93 -32.39 -11.69
N THR A 494 -21.84 -33.07 -11.31
CA THR A 494 -20.47 -33.17 -11.87
C THR A 494 -20.09 -32.50 -13.21
N THR A 495 -18.94 -31.79 -13.25
CA THR A 495 -17.82 -32.05 -14.19
C THR A 495 -16.47 -31.42 -13.78
N ARG A 496 -15.44 -32.29 -13.70
CA ARG A 496 -14.00 -32.11 -14.00
C ARG A 496 -13.19 -30.93 -13.41
N ARG A 497 -12.58 -31.23 -12.27
CA ARG A 497 -11.46 -30.55 -11.59
C ARG A 497 -10.16 -30.67 -12.40
N LYS A 498 -9.53 -29.56 -12.80
CA LYS A 498 -8.09 -29.51 -13.15
C LYS A 498 -7.28 -29.17 -11.89
N LYS A 499 -6.12 -29.80 -11.74
CA LYS A 499 -5.20 -29.68 -10.58
C LYS A 499 -4.50 -28.31 -10.58
N PRO A 500 -4.15 -27.74 -9.41
CA PRO A 500 -3.35 -26.51 -9.32
C PRO A 500 -1.91 -26.75 -9.76
N GLN A 501 -1.38 -25.87 -10.61
CA GLN A 501 0.06 -25.72 -10.84
C GLN A 501 0.60 -24.77 -9.77
N THR A 502 1.60 -25.25 -9.02
CA THR A 502 2.45 -24.44 -8.13
C THR A 502 3.10 -23.29 -8.89
N GLN A 503 2.81 -22.05 -8.49
CA GLN A 503 3.48 -20.85 -8.98
C GLN A 503 4.95 -20.87 -8.56
N GLN A 504 5.84 -20.78 -9.55
CA GLN A 504 7.27 -20.55 -9.35
C GLN A 504 7.54 -19.04 -9.34
N ARG A 505 8.42 -18.61 -8.44
CA ARG A 505 9.02 -17.27 -8.38
C ARG A 505 9.49 -16.81 -9.77
N PRO A 506 9.30 -15.53 -10.15
CA PRO A 506 10.01 -14.95 -11.28
C PRO A 506 11.52 -14.95 -10.99
N ASN A 507 12.29 -15.63 -11.84
CA ASN A 507 13.75 -15.67 -11.76
C ASN A 507 14.34 -14.37 -12.36
N THR A 508 14.56 -13.34 -11.55
CA THR A 508 15.48 -12.25 -11.91
C THR A 508 16.83 -12.48 -11.24
N ARG A 509 17.64 -13.39 -11.81
CA ARG A 509 19.07 -13.50 -11.48
C ARG A 509 19.89 -12.95 -12.63
N THR A 510 20.03 -11.64 -12.70
CA THR A 510 21.06 -10.98 -13.49
C THR A 510 22.43 -11.31 -12.87
N LYS A 511 23.29 -11.98 -13.64
CA LYS A 511 24.70 -12.21 -13.26
C LYS A 511 25.45 -10.87 -13.28
N PRO A 512 26.39 -10.62 -12.34
CA PRO A 512 27.25 -9.45 -12.41
C PRO A 512 28.17 -9.52 -13.64
N GLY A 513 28.10 -8.49 -14.49
CA GLY A 513 28.97 -8.32 -15.64
C GLY A 513 30.44 -8.19 -15.21
N THR A 514 31.32 -8.98 -15.81
CA THR A 514 32.76 -8.89 -15.64
C THR A 514 33.28 -7.56 -16.17
N ARG A 515 33.74 -6.73 -15.24
CA ARG A 515 34.46 -5.48 -15.50
C ARG A 515 35.78 -5.79 -16.21
N SER A 516 35.86 -5.48 -17.50
CA SER A 516 37.09 -5.55 -18.29
C SER A 516 37.71 -4.16 -18.43
N LYS A 517 38.97 -4.01 -17.98
CA LYS A 517 40.03 -3.08 -18.43
C LYS A 517 41.18 -3.08 -17.41
N PRO A 518 42.44 -2.82 -17.78
CA PRO A 518 42.89 -2.02 -18.93
C PRO A 518 43.99 -2.66 -19.81
N GLY A 519 43.90 -2.45 -21.13
CA GLY A 519 45.00 -2.76 -22.06
C GLY A 519 46.11 -1.72 -21.96
N THR A 520 47.29 -2.16 -21.55
CA THR A 520 48.52 -1.38 -21.48
C THR A 520 49.10 -1.11 -22.87
N ARG A 521 49.43 0.16 -23.08
CA ARG A 521 50.18 0.76 -24.18
C ARG A 521 51.55 0.09 -24.37
N SER A 522 51.75 -0.59 -25.49
CA SER A 522 53.06 -1.07 -25.95
C SER A 522 53.86 0.06 -26.61
N LYS A 523 55.15 0.14 -26.28
CA LYS A 523 56.16 1.00 -26.94
C LYS A 523 57.10 0.12 -27.81
N PRO A 524 57.86 0.72 -28.74
CA PRO A 524 58.01 0.22 -30.11
C PRO A 524 59.25 -0.67 -30.33
N GLY A 525 59.12 -1.64 -31.23
CA GLY A 525 60.20 -2.49 -31.72
C GLY A 525 60.39 -2.39 -33.23
N THR A 526 61.49 -1.72 -33.61
CA THR A 526 62.38 -1.98 -34.76
C THR A 526 61.81 -2.34 -36.14
N ARG A 527 61.96 -1.36 -37.03
CA ARG A 527 62.09 -1.43 -38.49
C ARG A 527 63.10 -2.49 -38.94
N SER A 528 62.76 -3.27 -39.95
CA SER A 528 63.67 -3.78 -40.98
C SER A 528 62.89 -4.04 -42.25
N ALA A 529 63.58 -3.79 -43.35
CA ALA A 529 63.08 -3.36 -44.65
C ALA A 529 62.81 -4.56 -45.59
N PRO A 530 62.29 -4.29 -46.81
CA PRO A 530 61.56 -5.24 -47.67
C PRO A 530 62.49 -5.95 -48.65
N ASP A 531 62.00 -7.01 -49.32
CA ASP A 531 62.13 -7.18 -50.78
C ASP A 531 61.34 -8.43 -51.28
N PRO A 532 61.23 -8.74 -52.59
CA PRO A 532 59.94 -8.70 -53.26
C PRO A 532 59.62 -10.02 -54.00
N ARG A 533 58.37 -10.18 -54.42
CA ARG A 533 57.94 -10.63 -55.76
C ARG A 533 56.43 -10.86 -55.79
#